data_AF-A0A8T5S8F2-F1
#
_entry.id   AF-A0A8T5S8F2-F1
#
_cell.length_a   1.000
_cell.length_b   1.000
_cell.length_c   1.000
_cell.angle_alpha   90.00
_cell.angle_beta   90.00
_cell.angle_gamma   90.00
#
_symmetry.space_group_name_H-M   'P 1'
#
loop_
_entity.id
_entity.type
_entity.pdbx_description
1 polymer ?
#
loop_
_entity_poly.entity_id
_entity_poly.type
_entity_poly.pdbx_seq_one_letter_code
_entity_poly.pdbx_strand_id
1 'polypeptide(L)' 'MAEQEESKREEFAKEFMAEEGLKGKARRIKIMKIIETVGYNKSKVKTALARSTIVDRIHHD' A
#
# COMPACT_ATOMS: atom_id res chain seq x y z
N MET A 1 11.80 -19.40 -0.95
CA MET A 1 10.57 -19.08 -0.19
C MET A 1 10.25 -17.58 -0.18
N ALA A 2 11.24 -16.68 -0.10
CA ALA A 2 10.99 -15.22 -0.13
C ALA A 2 10.46 -14.68 -1.47
N GLU A 3 10.95 -15.17 -2.61
CA GLU A 3 10.53 -14.71 -3.95
C GLU A 3 9.04 -14.95 -4.25
N GLN A 4 8.47 -16.04 -3.71
CA GLN A 4 7.05 -16.36 -3.88
C GLN A 4 6.16 -15.39 -3.09
N GLU A 5 6.59 -14.97 -1.90
CA GLU A 5 5.85 -13.98 -1.12
C GLU A 5 5.99 -12.57 -1.72
N GLU A 6 7.16 -12.22 -2.26
CA GLU A 6 7.33 -10.94 -2.94
C GLU A 6 6.44 -10.84 -4.19
N SER A 7 6.36 -11.92 -4.98
CA SER A 7 5.50 -11.98 -6.16
C SER A 7 4.02 -11.79 -5.80
N LYS A 8 3.52 -12.47 -4.76
CA LYS A 8 2.15 -12.32 -4.27
C LYS A 8 1.84 -10.90 -3.78
N ARG A 9 2.79 -10.26 -3.08
CA ARG A 9 2.65 -8.86 -2.64
C ARG A 9 2.56 -7.92 -3.82
N GLU A 10 3.37 -8.16 -4.85
CA GLU A 10 3.35 -7.33 -6.04
C GLU A 10 2.05 -7.48 -6.83
N GLU A 11 1.55 -8.71 -7.00
CA GLU A 11 0.25 -8.99 -7.63
C GLU A 11 -0.89 -8.32 -6.88
N PHE A 12 -0.98 -8.53 -5.57
CA PHE A 12 -1.99 -7.88 -4.74
C PHE A 12 -1.91 -6.36 -4.81
N ALA A 13 -0.69 -5.79 -4.78
CA ALA A 13 -0.51 -4.35 -4.90
C ALA A 13 -0.97 -3.82 -6.26
N LYS A 14 -0.73 -4.56 -7.35
CA LYS A 14 -1.21 -4.21 -8.70
C LYS A 14 -2.73 -4.23 -8.79
N GLU A 15 -3.36 -5.29 -8.30
CA GLU A 15 -4.83 -5.42 -8.27
C GLU A 15 -5.48 -4.32 -7.44
N PHE A 16 -4.99 -4.11 -6.21
CA PHE A 16 -5.48 -3.05 -5.32
C PHE A 16 -5.34 -1.66 -5.96
N MET A 17 -4.21 -1.40 -6.64
CA MET A 17 -4.01 -0.14 -7.35
C MET A 17 -4.97 0.01 -8.53
N ALA A 18 -5.23 -1.06 -9.29
CA ALA A 18 -6.17 -1.02 -10.41
C ALA A 18 -7.60 -0.75 -9.94
N GLU A 19 -8.05 -1.41 -8.87
CA GLU A 19 -9.39 -1.23 -8.28
C GLU A 19 -9.61 0.19 -7.75
N GLU A 20 -8.61 0.76 -7.06
CA GLU A 20 -8.70 2.10 -6.49
C GLU A 20 -8.31 3.20 -7.49
N GLY A 21 -8.03 2.86 -8.76
CA GLY A 21 -7.64 3.81 -9.80
C GLY A 21 -6.27 4.48 -9.56
N LEU A 22 -5.41 3.86 -8.76
CA LEU A 22 -4.10 4.37 -8.37
C LEU A 22 -3.03 3.97 -9.38
N LYS A 23 -2.11 4.90 -9.68
CA LYS A 23 -0.98 4.64 -10.58
C LYS A 23 0.34 5.14 -9.97
N GLY A 24 1.45 4.60 -10.45
CA GLY A 24 2.80 5.06 -10.13
C GLY A 24 3.63 4.13 -9.24
N LYS A 25 4.93 4.03 -9.55
CA LYS A 25 5.89 3.14 -8.89
C LYS A 25 6.02 3.41 -7.39
N ALA A 26 6.07 4.69 -6.99
CA ALA A 26 6.20 5.07 -5.59
C ALA A 26 5.01 4.62 -4.74
N ARG A 27 3.79 4.72 -5.28
CA ARG A 27 2.57 4.23 -4.61
C ARG A 27 2.58 2.71 -4.48
N ARG A 28 3.02 1.99 -5.52
CA ARG A 28 3.16 0.53 -5.47
C ARG A 28 4.13 0.10 -4.37
N ILE A 29 5.32 0.71 -4.30
CA ILE A 29 6.30 0.42 -3.25
C ILE A 29 5.72 0.70 -1.86
N LYS A 30 4.99 1.81 -1.69
CA LYS A 30 4.33 2.14 -0.42
C LYS A 30 3.27 1.10 -0.04
N ILE A 31 2.45 0.66 -0.98
CA ILE A 31 1.42 -0.36 -0.77
C ILE A 31 2.06 -1.70 -0.40
N MET A 32 3.13 -2.10 -1.10
CA MET A 32 3.89 -3.31 -0.76
C MET A 32 4.38 -3.26 0.70
N LYS A 33 5.00 -2.16 1.13
CA LYS A 33 5.42 -1.98 2.54
C LYS A 33 4.25 -2.02 3.53
N ILE A 34 3.09 -1.47 3.17
CA ILE A 34 1.89 -1.54 4.01
C ILE A 34 1.42 -2.99 4.15
N ILE A 35 1.44 -3.78 3.08
CA ILE A 35 1.07 -5.19 3.08
C ILE A 35 1.98 -6.00 4.02
N GLU A 36 3.26 -5.66 4.12
CA GLU A 36 4.18 -6.30 5.08
C GLU A 36 3.72 -6.13 6.54
N THR A 37 3.09 -4.99 6.84
CA THR A 37 2.64 -4.67 8.20
C THR A 37 1.23 -5.17 8.49
N VAL A 38 0.30 -5.09 7.53
CA VAL A 38 -1.13 -5.34 7.76
C VAL A 38 -1.66 -6.60 7.09
N GLY A 39 -0.83 -7.27 6.28
CA GLY A 39 -1.20 -8.41 5.44
C GLY A 39 -2.04 -8.02 4.21
N TYR A 40 -2.57 -9.03 3.53
CA TYR A 40 -3.33 -8.92 2.28
C TYR A 40 -4.80 -8.50 2.47
N ASN A 41 -5.13 -7.75 3.53
CA ASN A 41 -6.49 -7.29 3.76
C ASN A 41 -6.73 -5.92 3.11
N LYS A 42 -7.54 -5.87 2.05
CA LYS A 42 -7.81 -4.65 1.27
C LYS A 42 -8.29 -3.47 2.13
N SER A 43 -9.20 -3.68 3.09
CA SER A 43 -9.69 -2.62 3.99
C SER A 43 -8.58 -2.06 4.89
N LYS A 44 -7.71 -2.93 5.42
CA LYS A 44 -6.57 -2.50 6.24
C LYS A 44 -5.54 -1.75 5.41
N VAL A 45 -5.23 -2.24 4.20
CA VAL A 45 -4.30 -1.60 3.26
C VAL A 45 -4.83 -0.22 2.86
N LYS A 46 -6.12 -0.09 2.54
CA LYS A 46 -6.76 1.19 2.22
C LYS A 46 -6.67 2.19 3.37
N THR A 47 -6.99 1.75 4.58
CA THR A 47 -6.92 2.59 5.79
C THR A 47 -5.48 3.05 6.07
N ALA A 48 -4.51 2.13 5.99
CA ALA A 48 -3.10 2.44 6.21
C ALA A 48 -2.53 3.35 5.10
N LEU A 49 -2.95 3.15 3.85
CA LEU A 49 -2.56 4.01 2.74
C LEU A 49 -3.11 5.42 2.91
N ALA A 50 -4.40 5.55 3.26
CA ALA A 50 -5.03 6.82 3.56
C ALA A 50 -4.30 7.57 4.68
N ARG A 51 -4.00 6.89 5.80
CA ARG A 51 -3.20 7.46 6.91
C ARG A 51 -1.80 7.88 6.47
N SER A 52 -1.15 7.11 5.60
CA SER A 52 0.17 7.43 5.06
C SER A 52 0.15 8.58 4.04
N THR A 53 -1.02 8.93 3.51
CA THR A 53 -1.23 10.05 2.59
C THR A 53 -1.82 11.29 3.25
N ILE A 54 -2.38 11.17 4.47
CA ILE A 54 -2.76 12.29 5.33
C ILE A 54 -1.47 12.89 5.90
N VAL A 55 -0.73 13.58 5.03
CA VAL A 55 0.41 14.43 5.38
C VAL A 55 -0.03 15.90 5.24
N ASP A 56 -1.28 16.22 5.56
CA ASP A 56 -1.60 17.54 6.10
C ASP A 56 -1.18 17.49 7.57
N ARG A 57 0.05 17.93 7.84
CA ARG A 57 0.32 19.28 8.31
C ARG A 57 -0.22 19.51 9.72
N ILE A 58 0.25 18.71 10.68
CA ILE A 58 0.48 19.26 12.01
C ILE A 58 1.84 19.96 11.93
N HIS A 59 1.87 21.19 11.39
CA HIS A 59 2.88 22.13 11.84
C HIS A 59 2.43 22.50 13.25
N HIS A 60 3.17 22.06 14.28
CA HIS A 60 3.12 22.76 15.55
C HIS A 60 3.74 24.13 15.29
N ASP A 61 2.90 25.16 15.34
CA ASP A 61 3.33 26.54 15.53
C ASP A 61 3.94 26.68 16.94
#